data_AF-A0A1H5XH61-F1
#
_entry.id   AF-A0A1H5XH61-F1
#
_cell.length_a   1.000
_cell.length_b   1.000
_cell.length_c   1.000
_cell.angle_alpha   90.00
_cell.angle_beta   90.00
_cell.angle_gamma   90.00
#
_symmetry.space_group_name_H-M   'P 1'
#
loop_
_entity.id
_entity.type
_entity.pdbx_description
1 polymer ?
#
loop_
_entity_poly.entity_id
_entity_poly.type
_entity_poly.pdbx_seq_one_letter_code
_entity_poly.pdbx_strand_id
1 'polypeptide(L)' 'MNQYQQHLAQYQYFKNSALPNAKEIISAAKLGYSAGDISYVEYLFALQTSTDIHLNYLKSIQQINESVITIYGLINQ' A
#
# COMPACT_ATOMS: atom_id res chain seq x y z
N MET A 1 5.23 -21.18 9.34
CA MET A 1 5.89 -20.70 8.10
C MET A 1 4.96 -20.08 7.06
N ASN A 2 3.71 -20.57 6.88
CA ASN A 2 2.80 -20.08 5.84
C ASN A 2 2.43 -18.58 5.99
N GLN A 3 2.11 -18.11 7.21
CA GLN A 3 1.73 -16.70 7.43
C GLN A 3 2.83 -15.69 7.07
N TYR A 4 4.09 -15.93 7.46
CA TYR A 4 5.19 -15.04 7.08
C TYR A 4 5.33 -14.91 5.56
N GLN A 5 5.22 -16.03 4.83
CA GLN A 5 5.30 -16.02 3.37
C GLN A 5 4.12 -15.28 2.74
N GLN A 6 2.91 -15.42 3.29
CA GLN A 6 1.73 -14.66 2.86
C GLN A 6 1.91 -13.15 3.08
N HIS A 7 2.34 -12.74 4.28
CA HIS A 7 2.61 -11.32 4.57
C HIS A 7 3.75 -10.76 3.72
N LEU A 8 4.78 -11.57 3.44
CA LEU A 8 5.87 -11.18 2.54
C LEU A 8 5.36 -10.97 1.11
N ALA A 9 4.52 -11.86 0.59
CA ALA A 9 3.90 -11.70 -0.73
C ALA A 9 3.01 -10.45 -0.79
N GLN A 10 2.22 -10.18 0.26
CA GLN A 10 1.39 -8.97 0.38
C GLN A 10 2.25 -7.70 0.32
N TYR A 11 3.34 -7.65 1.09
CA TYR A 11 4.28 -6.53 1.06
C TYR A 11 4.92 -6.35 -0.32
N GLN A 12 5.34 -7.43 -0.97
CA GLN A 12 5.93 -7.38 -2.30
C GLN A 12 4.93 -6.85 -3.33
N TYR A 13 3.66 -7.26 -3.27
CA TYR A 13 2.61 -6.71 -4.12
C TYR A 13 2.46 -5.19 -3.93
N PHE A 14 2.39 -4.72 -2.68
CA PHE A 14 2.27 -3.28 -2.43
C PHE A 14 3.50 -2.52 -2.94
N LYS A 15 4.69 -3.02 -2.64
CA LYS A 15 5.96 -2.38 -3.03
C LYS A 15 6.15 -2.30 -4.55
N ASN A 16 5.90 -3.42 -5.24
CA ASN A 16 6.28 -3.58 -6.64
C ASN A 16 5.15 -3.20 -7.61
N SER A 17 3.90 -3.18 -7.15
CA SER A 17 2.74 -2.92 -8.02
C SER A 17 1.87 -1.78 -7.48
N ALA A 18 1.33 -1.92 -6.27
CA ALA A 18 0.29 -0.98 -5.82
C ALA A 18 0.82 0.45 -5.60
N LEU A 19 2.02 0.61 -5.02
CA LEU A 19 2.63 1.93 -4.80
C LEU A 19 2.97 2.66 -6.12
N PRO A 20 3.63 2.03 -7.12
CA PRO A 20 3.77 2.62 -8.45
C PRO A 20 2.44 3.06 -9.06
N ASN A 21 1.42 2.19 -9.02
CA ASN A 21 0.09 2.52 -9.55
C ASN A 21 -0.55 3.70 -8.81
N ALA A 22 -0.43 3.74 -7.47
CA ALA A 22 -0.94 4.85 -6.66
C ALA A 22 -0.28 6.20 -7.00
N LYS A 23 1.00 6.17 -7.41
CA LYS A 23 1.73 7.34 -7.89
C LYS A 23 1.23 7.79 -9.26
N GLU A 24 0.95 6.87 -10.16
CA GLU A 24 0.36 7.17 -11.47
C GLU A 24 -1.04 7.77 -11.34
N ILE A 25 -1.89 7.16 -10.50
CA ILE A 25 -3.25 7.65 -10.22
C ILE A 25 -3.23 9.11 -9.76
N ILE A 26 -2.40 9.45 -8.76
CA ILE A 26 -2.37 10.82 -8.26
C ILE A 26 -1.75 11.81 -9.25
N SER A 27 -0.77 11.36 -10.05
CA SER A 27 -0.16 12.19 -11.09
C SER A 27 -1.18 12.54 -12.19
N ALA A 28 -1.94 11.54 -12.66
CA ALA A 28 -2.98 11.72 -13.66
C ALA A 28 -4.12 12.62 -13.12
N ALA A 29 -4.57 12.37 -11.90
CA ALA A 29 -5.63 13.18 -11.28
C ALA A 29 -5.20 14.64 -11.07
N LYS A 30 -3.95 14.88 -10.65
CA LYS A 30 -3.41 16.24 -10.52
C LYS A 30 -3.39 16.96 -11.87
N LEU A 31 -2.96 16.28 -12.93
CA LEU A 31 -2.94 16.85 -14.28
C LEU A 31 -4.36 17.16 -14.76
N GLY A 32 -5.27 16.18 -14.69
CA GLY A 32 -6.67 16.35 -15.12
C GLY A 32 -7.37 17.47 -14.37
N TYR A 33 -7.16 17.58 -13.05
CA TYR A 33 -7.75 18.67 -12.27
C TYR A 33 -7.19 20.04 -12.69
N SER A 34 -5.88 20.13 -12.92
CA SER A 34 -5.25 21.39 -13.37
C SER A 34 -5.65 21.81 -14.78
N ALA A 35 -6.01 20.85 -15.64
CA ALA A 35 -6.50 21.08 -17.00
C ALA A 35 -8.02 21.36 -17.05
N GLY A 36 -8.74 21.07 -15.96
CA GLY A 36 -10.20 21.15 -15.91
C GLY A 36 -10.93 19.92 -16.46
N ASP A 37 -10.20 18.82 -16.72
CA ASP A 37 -10.73 17.57 -17.27
C ASP A 37 -11.48 16.74 -16.22
N ILE A 38 -11.14 16.90 -14.93
CA ILE A 38 -11.85 16.26 -13.80
C ILE A 38 -12.22 17.29 -12.74
N SER A 39 -13.27 16.99 -12.00
CA SER A 39 -13.73 17.80 -10.88
C SER A 39 -12.80 17.70 -9.66
N TYR A 40 -12.93 18.66 -8.74
CA TYR A 40 -12.23 18.62 -7.46
C TYR A 40 -12.57 17.36 -6.63
N VAL A 41 -13.80 16.86 -6.72
CA VAL A 41 -14.25 15.65 -5.99
C VAL A 41 -13.54 14.41 -6.53
N GLU A 42 -13.40 14.28 -7.85
CA GLU A 42 -12.66 13.18 -8.48
C GLU A 42 -11.17 13.22 -8.11
N TYR A 43 -10.57 14.41 -8.05
CA TYR A 43 -9.21 14.58 -7.56
C TYR A 43 -9.05 14.15 -6.09
N LEU A 44 -9.99 14.53 -5.22
CA LEU A 44 -10.00 14.09 -3.82
C LEU A 44 -10.14 12.57 -3.68
N PHE A 45 -10.95 11.94 -4.53
CA PHE A 45 -11.08 10.48 -4.54
C PHE A 45 -9.77 9.78 -4.93
N ALA A 46 -9.04 10.32 -5.91
CA ALA A 46 -7.71 9.82 -6.28
C ALA A 46 -6.69 9.98 -5.14
N LEU A 47 -6.72 11.12 -4.43
CA LEU A 47 -5.91 11.35 -3.24
C LEU A 47 -6.22 10.33 -2.13
N GLN A 48 -7.51 10.10 -1.85
CA GLN A 48 -7.95 9.11 -0.86
C GLN A 48 -7.47 7.71 -1.23
N THR A 49 -7.71 7.29 -2.48
CA THR A 49 -7.28 5.99 -3.00
C THR A 49 -5.76 5.80 -2.86
N SER A 50 -4.98 6.80 -3.24
CA SER A 50 -3.51 6.76 -3.11
C SER A 50 -3.10 6.67 -1.63
N THR A 51 -3.73 7.43 -0.75
CA THR A 51 -3.48 7.41 0.70
C THR A 51 -3.79 6.04 1.31
N ASP A 52 -4.91 5.43 0.94
CA ASP A 52 -5.31 4.11 1.43
C ASP A 52 -4.32 3.01 0.98
N ILE A 53 -3.80 3.11 -0.24
CA ILE A 53 -2.76 2.19 -0.73
C ILE A 53 -1.48 2.33 0.10
N HIS A 54 -1.04 3.55 0.40
CA HIS A 54 0.13 3.78 1.25
C HIS A 54 -0.09 3.27 2.67
N LEU A 55 -1.27 3.48 3.24
CA LEU A 55 -1.62 2.96 4.56
C LEU A 55 -1.57 1.43 4.59
N ASN A 56 -2.12 0.77 3.58
CA ASN A 56 -2.10 -0.69 3.51
C ASN A 56 -0.70 -1.26 3.25
N TYR A 57 0.16 -0.55 2.52
CA TYR A 57 1.59 -0.87 2.44
C TYR A 57 2.25 -0.84 3.83
N LEU A 58 2.03 0.21 4.62
CA LEU A 58 2.59 0.31 5.98
C LEU A 58 2.07 -0.82 6.89
N LYS A 59 0.78 -1.16 6.79
CA LYS A 59 0.21 -2.31 7.50
C LYS A 59 0.87 -3.64 7.09
N SER A 60 1.20 -3.83 5.81
CA SER A 60 1.88 -5.05 5.35
C SER A 60 3.28 -5.20 5.97
N ILE A 61 4.00 -4.09 6.20
CA ILE A 61 5.29 -4.10 6.90
C ILE A 61 5.08 -4.53 8.36
N GLN A 62 4.07 -3.96 9.03
CA GLN A 62 3.72 -4.33 10.40
C GLN A 62 3.44 -5.83 10.52
N GLN A 63 2.66 -6.41 9.61
CA GLN A 63 2.31 -7.84 9.61
C GLN A 63 3.53 -8.75 9.44
N ILE A 64 4.52 -8.35 8.62
CA ILE A 64 5.80 -9.07 8.52
C ILE A 64 6.53 -9.04 9.86
N ASN A 65 6.62 -7.86 10.50
CA ASN A 65 7.30 -7.72 11.79
C ASN A 65 6.64 -8.58 12.87
N GLU A 66 5.30 -8.59 12.94
CA GLU A 66 4.54 -9.44 13.86
C GLU A 66 4.84 -10.93 13.62
N SER A 67 4.91 -11.35 12.34
CA SER A 67 5.24 -12.74 11.99
C SER A 67 6.64 -13.14 12.44
N VAL A 68 7.62 -12.24 12.32
CA VAL A 68 8.99 -12.45 12.77
C VAL A 68 9.02 -12.61 14.29
N ILE A 69 8.32 -11.73 15.03
CA ILE A 69 8.21 -11.82 16.50
C ILE A 69 7.60 -13.16 16.92
N THR A 70 6.52 -13.61 16.27
CA THR A 70 5.91 -14.91 16.56
C THR A 70 6.87 -16.07 16.33
N ILE A 71 7.61 -16.08 15.21
CA ILE A 71 8.61 -17.13 14.93
C ILE A 71 9.69 -17.16 16.01
N TYR A 72 10.22 -16.00 16.42
CA TYR A 72 11.19 -15.93 17.52
C TYR A 72 10.63 -16.45 18.84
N GLY A 73 9.36 -16.14 19.16
CA GLY A 73 8.70 -16.61 20.36
C GLY A 73 8.48 -18.13 20.40
N LEU A 74 8.38 -18.78 19.24
CA LEU A 74 8.25 -20.24 19.13
C LEU A 74 9.61 -20.97 19.21
N ILE A 75 10.69 -20.33 18.75
CA ILE A 75 12.04 -20.92 18.74
C ILE A 75 12.71 -20.85 20.12
N ASN A 76 12.41 -19.80 20.90
CA ASN A 76 13.03 -19.56 22.22
C ASN A 76 12.19 -20.12 23.39
N GLN A 77 11.25 -21.03 23.13
CA GLN A 77 10.56 -21.85 24.14
C GLN A 77 11.25 -23.21 24.26
#